data_AF-A0AAE0KW74-F1
#
_entry.id   AF-A0AAE0KW74-F1
#
_cell.length_a   1.000
_cell.length_b   1.000
_cell.length_c   1.000
_cell.angle_alpha   90.00
_cell.angle_beta   90.00
_cell.angle_gamma   90.00
#
_symmetry.space_group_name_H-M   'P 1'
#
loop_
_entity.id
_entity.type
_entity.pdbx_description
1 polymer ?
#
loop_
_entity_poly.entity_id
_entity_poly.type
_entity_poly.pdbx_seq_one_letter_code
_entity_poly.pdbx_strand_id
1 'polypeptide(L)'
;DIHEPHYRKNAFDAGEDGLGKNAHSLRLGCDCLGVIHYFDAHFPNFEGGSHCIKNAVCLHEEDHGLLWKHVNWRTGHTASMRSRRLVISFFCTVANYEYGFFFYLYMDGTVQSEVKLTGVQHGPNRPIPTDELSPQALSILAGGLARAQCLRRSCATANTVVEINVAQDPAGPQNPHRNGFGVHETKLERELEGRRCCSTASSRHWEIRSSTKVGAAHQRAPLHPAACGSEEDLFEGTGQCP
;
A
#
# COMPACT_ATOMS: atom_id res chain seq x y z
N ASP A 1 -22.19 -10.46 7.52
CA ASP A 1 -23.44 -10.89 8.17
C ASP A 1 -24.57 -10.69 7.18
N ILE A 2 -25.27 -11.76 6.81
CA ILE A 2 -26.31 -11.76 5.77
C ILE A 2 -27.67 -11.31 6.30
N HIS A 3 -27.82 -11.16 7.62
CA HIS A 3 -29.11 -10.84 8.24
C HIS A 3 -29.40 -9.34 8.20
N GLU A 4 -30.68 -8.98 8.17
CA GLU A 4 -31.12 -7.59 8.29
C GLU A 4 -30.80 -7.06 9.71
N PRO A 5 -30.27 -5.82 9.87
CA PRO A 5 -29.91 -4.85 8.83
C PRO A 5 -28.44 -4.88 8.40
N HIS A 6 -27.70 -5.93 8.75
CA HIS A 6 -26.25 -5.99 8.62
C HIS A 6 -25.77 -6.18 7.17
N TYR A 7 -26.52 -6.84 6.28
CA TYR A 7 -26.10 -7.01 4.87
C TYR A 7 -25.92 -5.67 4.13
N ARG A 8 -26.55 -4.59 4.62
CA ARG A 8 -26.43 -3.24 4.05
C ARG A 8 -25.14 -2.53 4.44
N LYS A 9 -24.37 -3.06 5.41
CA LYS A 9 -23.17 -2.43 5.96
C LYS A 9 -21.98 -2.65 5.03
N ASN A 10 -21.84 -1.79 4.03
CA ASN A 10 -20.71 -1.74 3.11
C ASN A 10 -20.35 -0.27 2.89
N ALA A 11 -19.68 0.33 3.87
CA ALA A 11 -19.32 1.74 3.83
C ALA A 11 -18.15 1.99 2.87
N PHE A 12 -18.29 2.99 2.01
CA PHE A 12 -17.21 3.49 1.18
C PHE A 12 -16.66 4.77 1.79
N ASP A 13 -15.93 4.64 2.90
CA ASP A 13 -15.48 5.74 3.77
C ASP A 13 -14.91 6.95 3.01
N ALA A 14 -14.09 6.72 1.98
CA ALA A 14 -13.52 7.81 1.18
C ALA A 14 -14.53 8.55 0.30
N GLY A 15 -15.50 7.82 -0.28
CA GLY A 15 -16.48 8.38 -1.21
C GLY A 15 -17.77 8.86 -0.54
N GLU A 16 -18.18 8.22 0.54
CA GLU A 16 -19.44 8.47 1.23
C GLU A 16 -19.30 9.46 2.41
N ASP A 17 -18.17 9.42 3.14
CA ASP A 17 -17.97 10.25 4.33
C ASP A 17 -16.86 11.31 4.13
N GLY A 18 -15.76 10.88 3.51
CA GLY A 18 -14.62 11.72 3.16
C GLY A 18 -13.51 11.69 4.21
N LEU A 19 -12.44 10.96 3.93
CA LEU A 19 -11.30 10.76 4.84
C LEU A 19 -10.67 12.09 5.30
N GLY A 20 -10.50 13.05 4.38
CA GLY A 20 -9.88 14.34 4.70
C GLY A 20 -10.74 15.21 5.61
N LYS A 21 -12.06 15.23 5.40
CA LYS A 21 -13.00 15.99 6.22
C LYS A 21 -13.01 15.49 7.68
N ASN A 22 -12.80 14.19 7.85
CA ASN A 22 -12.73 13.53 9.15
C ASN A 22 -11.30 13.46 9.72
N ALA A 23 -10.35 14.21 9.15
CA ALA A 23 -8.97 14.24 9.63
C ALA A 23 -8.85 14.85 11.04
N HIS A 24 -7.89 14.35 11.80
CA HIS A 24 -7.61 14.83 13.16
C HIS A 24 -6.67 16.03 13.14
N SER A 25 -6.78 16.87 14.17
CA SER A 25 -5.73 17.84 14.51
C SER A 25 -4.62 17.14 15.30
N LEU A 26 -3.51 16.83 14.64
CA LEU A 26 -2.40 16.07 15.20
C LEU A 26 -1.60 16.88 16.21
N ARG A 27 -1.16 16.23 17.29
CA ARG A 27 -0.41 16.83 18.40
C ARG A 27 1.02 16.31 18.46
N LEU A 28 1.95 17.25 18.68
CA LEU A 28 3.36 16.95 18.87
C LEU A 28 3.55 16.11 20.14
N GLY A 29 4.31 15.01 20.03
CA GLY A 29 4.63 14.11 21.14
C GLY A 29 3.54 13.09 21.49
N CYS A 30 2.35 13.19 20.88
CA CYS A 30 1.29 12.17 20.99
C CYS A 30 1.14 11.42 19.66
N ASP A 31 0.72 12.13 18.62
CA ASP A 31 0.40 11.53 17.32
C ASP A 31 1.64 11.46 16.41
N CYS A 32 2.48 12.50 16.45
CA CYS A 32 3.74 12.56 15.71
C CYS A 32 4.90 12.92 16.66
N LEU A 33 5.99 12.15 16.58
CA LEU A 33 7.15 12.25 17.48
C LEU A 33 8.41 12.68 16.71
N GLY A 34 9.20 13.58 17.30
CA GLY A 34 10.44 14.09 16.71
C GLY A 34 10.34 15.56 16.36
N VAL A 35 11.00 15.98 15.28
CA VAL A 35 10.92 17.35 14.75
C VAL A 35 9.88 17.34 13.62
N ILE A 36 8.72 17.93 13.91
CA ILE A 36 7.55 17.82 13.04
C ILE A 36 7.24 19.15 12.38
N HIS A 37 6.98 19.10 11.08
CA HIS A 37 6.33 20.18 10.34
C HIS A 37 4.86 19.79 10.10
N TYR A 38 3.95 20.73 10.33
CA TYR A 38 2.51 20.51 10.20
C TYR A 38 1.93 21.32 9.06
N PHE A 39 0.91 20.75 8.41
CA PHE A 39 0.08 21.44 7.44
C PHE A 39 -1.37 21.45 7.90
N ASP A 40 -2.03 22.59 7.72
CA ASP A 40 -3.47 22.73 7.95
C ASP A 40 -4.26 22.28 6.71
N ALA A 41 -5.47 21.78 6.93
CA ALA A 41 -6.41 21.44 5.86
C ALA A 41 -7.65 22.34 5.93
N HIS A 42 -8.21 22.69 4.77
CA HIS A 42 -9.37 23.56 4.66
C HIS A 42 -10.48 22.85 3.88
N PHE A 43 -11.68 22.80 4.46
CA PHE A 43 -12.86 22.16 3.88
C PHE A 43 -14.03 23.16 3.80
N PRO A 44 -14.96 23.03 2.84
CA PRO A 44 -16.18 23.81 2.83
C PRO A 44 -17.08 23.41 4.01
N ASN A 45 -17.79 24.37 4.59
CA ASN A 45 -18.85 24.13 5.57
C ASN A 45 -20.24 24.31 4.93
N PHE A 46 -21.30 23.88 5.63
CA PHE A 46 -22.68 23.94 5.11
C PHE A 46 -23.21 25.37 4.89
N GLU A 47 -22.58 26.37 5.48
CA GLU A 47 -22.92 27.78 5.34
C GLU A 47 -22.18 28.45 4.15
N GLY A 48 -21.36 27.69 3.41
CA GLY A 48 -20.55 28.20 2.30
C GLY A 48 -19.22 28.84 2.72
N GLY A 49 -18.87 28.76 4.00
CA GLY A 49 -17.58 29.18 4.55
C GLY A 49 -16.51 28.08 4.51
N SER A 50 -15.35 28.36 5.09
CA SER A 50 -14.23 27.41 5.23
C SER A 50 -14.07 26.96 6.68
N HIS A 51 -14.08 25.65 6.90
CA HIS A 51 -13.64 25.00 8.12
C HIS A 51 -12.16 24.63 8.01
N CYS A 52 -11.34 25.03 8.98
CA CYS A 52 -9.91 24.75 9.02
C CYS A 52 -9.60 23.71 10.09
N ILE A 53 -8.98 22.60 9.68
CA ILE A 53 -8.41 21.60 10.58
C ILE A 53 -6.93 21.93 10.74
N LYS A 54 -6.57 22.43 11.93
CA LYS A 54 -5.17 22.73 12.25
C LYS A 54 -4.35 21.46 12.38
N ASN A 55 -3.10 21.46 11.91
CA ASN A 55 -2.20 20.31 12.01
C ASN A 55 -2.77 19.00 11.44
N ALA A 56 -3.50 19.08 10.33
CA ALA A 56 -4.15 17.93 9.71
C ALA A 56 -3.15 16.89 9.17
N VAL A 57 -2.00 17.36 8.67
CA VAL A 57 -0.94 16.49 8.13
C VAL A 57 0.34 16.76 8.90
N CYS A 58 1.07 15.70 9.26
CA CYS A 58 2.41 15.80 9.81
C CYS A 58 3.47 15.30 8.83
N LEU A 59 4.59 16.01 8.80
CA LEU A 59 5.76 15.75 7.96
C LEU A 59 7.00 15.72 8.83
N HIS A 60 7.77 14.65 8.74
CA HIS A 60 9.05 14.52 9.45
C HIS A 60 9.98 13.53 8.76
N GLU A 61 11.28 13.58 9.08
CA GLU A 61 12.23 12.53 8.73
C GLU A 61 12.49 11.64 9.95
N GLU A 62 12.68 10.35 9.73
CA GLU A 62 13.11 9.41 10.77
C GLU A 62 14.17 8.44 10.27
N ASP A 63 15.01 7.96 11.19
CA ASP A 63 15.98 6.91 10.90
C ASP A 63 15.26 5.59 10.60
N HIS A 64 15.74 4.88 9.58
CA HIS A 64 15.19 3.59 9.16
C HIS A 64 16.28 2.52 9.07
N GLY A 65 17.16 2.46 10.08
CA GLY A 65 18.16 1.42 10.21
C GLY A 65 19.29 1.51 9.17
N LEU A 66 19.76 0.37 8.67
CA LEU A 66 20.85 0.28 7.69
C LEU A 66 20.30 0.40 6.27
N LEU A 67 20.87 1.30 5.46
CA LEU A 67 20.60 1.40 4.03
C LEU A 67 21.36 0.32 3.26
N TRP A 68 22.66 0.22 3.49
CA TRP A 68 23.50 -0.84 2.95
C TRP A 68 24.73 -1.05 3.83
N LYS A 69 25.29 -2.26 3.75
CA LYS A 69 26.53 -2.63 4.44
C LYS A 69 27.28 -3.68 3.62
N HIS A 70 28.60 -3.53 3.53
CA HIS A 70 29.48 -4.50 2.88
C HIS A 70 30.76 -4.70 3.69
N VAL A 71 31.24 -5.94 3.72
CA VAL A 71 32.53 -6.33 4.31
C VAL A 71 33.32 -7.10 3.27
N ASN A 72 34.47 -6.58 2.85
CA ASN A 72 35.39 -7.28 1.98
C ASN A 72 36.38 -8.07 2.84
N TRP A 73 36.17 -9.39 2.93
CA TRP A 73 37.01 -10.26 3.75
C TRP A 73 38.47 -10.35 3.25
N ARG A 74 38.75 -10.08 1.97
CA ARG A 74 40.10 -10.15 1.40
C ARG A 74 40.97 -8.96 1.81
N THR A 75 40.35 -7.79 1.96
CA THR A 75 41.05 -6.54 2.28
C THR A 75 40.79 -6.05 3.71
N GLY A 76 39.82 -6.66 4.42
CA GLY A 76 39.38 -6.23 5.75
C GLY A 76 38.51 -4.97 5.74
N HIS A 77 38.27 -4.33 4.59
CA HIS A 77 37.49 -3.10 4.52
C HIS A 77 36.00 -3.34 4.79
N THR A 78 35.43 -2.49 5.64
CA THR A 78 34.00 -2.46 5.95
C THR A 78 33.43 -1.09 5.63
N ALA A 79 32.27 -1.07 4.97
CA ALA A 79 31.52 0.15 4.70
C ALA A 79 30.05 -0.04 5.07
N SER A 80 29.43 0.98 5.64
CA SER A 80 28.01 0.98 6.03
C SER A 80 27.41 2.36 5.93
N MET A 81 26.14 2.42 5.55
CA MET A 81 25.35 3.65 5.47
C MET A 81 24.00 3.45 6.16
N ARG A 82 23.53 4.46 6.90
CA ARG A 82 22.20 4.44 7.51
C ARG A 82 21.13 4.91 6.53
N SER A 83 19.94 4.35 6.64
CA SER A 83 18.76 4.76 5.89
C SER A 83 17.95 5.77 6.70
N ARG A 84 17.24 6.64 5.98
CA ARG A 84 16.22 7.52 6.53
C ARG A 84 15.02 7.51 5.60
N ARG A 85 13.85 7.84 6.15
CA ARG A 85 12.65 8.04 5.34
C ARG A 85 11.96 9.35 5.71
N LEU A 86 11.43 10.02 4.71
CA LEU A 86 10.50 11.13 4.89
C LEU A 86 9.10 10.56 5.05
N VAL A 87 8.43 10.93 6.13
CA VAL A 87 7.08 10.47 6.49
C VAL A 87 6.10 11.61 6.28
N ILE A 88 5.08 11.38 5.46
CA ILE A 88 3.91 12.26 5.32
C ILE A 88 2.70 11.47 5.81
N SER A 89 2.00 11.96 6.83
CA SER A 89 0.87 11.21 7.40
C SER A 89 -0.27 12.06 7.91
N PHE A 90 -1.46 11.47 7.90
CA PHE A 90 -2.64 12.00 8.58
C PHE A 90 -3.46 10.86 9.19
N PHE A 91 -4.26 11.20 10.21
CA PHE A 91 -5.22 10.29 10.82
C PHE A 91 -6.64 10.80 10.59
N CYS A 92 -7.60 9.90 10.46
CA CYS A 92 -9.03 10.24 10.44
C CYS A 92 -9.86 9.19 11.17
N THR A 93 -11.00 9.61 11.72
CA THR A 93 -12.00 8.71 12.31
C THR A 93 -13.21 8.63 11.39
N VAL A 94 -13.63 7.42 11.02
CA VAL A 94 -14.93 7.19 10.39
C VAL A 94 -15.74 6.29 11.31
N ALA A 95 -16.72 6.90 11.96
CA ALA A 95 -17.53 6.29 13.00
C ALA A 95 -16.67 5.61 14.10
N ASN A 96 -16.61 4.27 14.11
CA ASN A 96 -15.90 3.46 15.10
C ASN A 96 -14.44 3.13 14.72
N TYR A 97 -13.99 3.50 13.51
CA TYR A 97 -12.66 3.18 13.01
C TYR A 97 -11.75 4.40 12.97
N GLU A 98 -10.48 4.16 13.27
CA GLU A 98 -9.39 5.11 13.07
C GLU A 98 -8.44 4.59 11.98
N TYR A 99 -8.18 5.44 11.00
CA TYR A 99 -7.25 5.17 9.91
C TYR A 99 -6.06 6.11 9.99
N GLY A 100 -4.85 5.55 10.05
CA GLY A 100 -3.60 6.31 9.88
C GLY A 100 -3.02 6.05 8.50
N PHE A 101 -2.98 7.07 7.64
CA PHE A 101 -2.39 6.97 6.31
C PHE A 101 -0.96 7.52 6.34
N PHE A 102 0.01 6.72 5.90
CA PHE A 102 1.42 7.06 5.88
C PHE A 102 2.01 6.88 4.48
N PHE A 103 2.68 7.91 3.99
CA PHE A 103 3.48 7.87 2.77
C PHE A 103 4.94 8.04 3.14
N TYR A 104 5.77 7.10 2.71
CA TYR A 104 7.20 7.07 3.00
C TYR A 104 8.02 7.25 1.73
N LEU A 105 8.98 8.17 1.76
CA LEU A 105 10.01 8.33 0.73
C LEU A 105 11.37 7.94 1.30
N TYR A 106 12.01 6.94 0.72
CA TYR A 106 13.29 6.40 1.20
C TYR A 106 14.46 6.93 0.36
N MET A 107 15.67 6.89 0.94
CA MET A 107 16.90 7.35 0.28
C MET A 107 17.31 6.53 -0.94
N ASP A 108 16.85 5.28 -1.05
CA ASP A 108 17.08 4.41 -2.21
C ASP A 108 16.10 4.67 -3.36
N GLY A 109 15.17 5.62 -3.20
CA GLY A 109 14.13 5.94 -4.17
C GLY A 109 12.85 5.12 -4.01
N THR A 110 12.76 4.25 -3.00
CA THR A 110 11.53 3.53 -2.67
C THR A 110 10.44 4.51 -2.23
N VAL A 111 9.23 4.30 -2.73
CA VAL A 111 8.01 5.01 -2.30
C VAL A 111 7.04 3.97 -1.78
N GLN A 112 6.65 4.08 -0.51
CA GLN A 112 5.75 3.16 0.17
C GLN A 112 4.52 3.90 0.68
N SER A 113 3.37 3.23 0.63
CA SER A 113 2.16 3.62 1.34
C SER A 113 1.86 2.58 2.41
N GLU A 114 1.46 3.01 3.60
CA GLU A 114 1.02 2.14 4.68
C GLU A 114 -0.26 2.73 5.27
N VAL A 115 -1.24 1.87 5.55
CA VAL A 115 -2.46 2.24 6.27
C VAL A 115 -2.47 1.46 7.58
N LYS A 116 -2.54 2.18 8.69
CA LYS A 116 -2.65 1.61 10.03
C LYS A 116 -4.11 1.64 10.44
N LEU A 117 -4.70 0.48 10.64
CA LEU A 117 -6.08 0.31 11.09
C LEU A 117 -6.10 0.16 12.61
N THR A 118 -6.88 1.00 13.30
CA THR A 118 -7.11 0.93 14.74
C THR A 118 -8.55 1.34 15.05
N GLY A 119 -8.85 1.54 16.32
CA GLY A 119 -10.16 1.95 16.80
C GLY A 119 -10.94 0.81 17.45
N VAL A 120 -12.26 0.88 17.37
CA VAL A 120 -13.16 -0.06 18.01
C VAL A 120 -13.84 -0.90 16.95
N GLN A 121 -13.71 -2.23 17.07
CA GLN A 121 -14.40 -3.13 16.16
C GLN A 121 -15.92 -2.97 16.27
N HIS A 122 -16.58 -2.93 15.12
CA HIS A 122 -18.03 -2.88 15.07
C HIS A 122 -18.65 -4.19 15.56
N GLY A 123 -19.35 -4.13 16.69
CA GLY A 123 -19.95 -5.31 17.33
C GLY A 123 -21.35 -5.67 16.80
N PRO A 124 -21.77 -6.94 16.92
CA PRO A 124 -23.14 -7.35 16.63
C PRO A 124 -24.11 -6.80 17.68
N ASN A 125 -25.34 -6.52 17.28
CA ASN A 125 -26.41 -6.01 18.15
C ASN A 125 -27.12 -7.13 18.94
N ARG A 126 -26.38 -8.16 19.37
CA ARG A 126 -26.91 -9.33 20.09
C ARG A 126 -26.04 -9.61 21.32
N PRO A 127 -26.63 -9.94 22.49
CA PRO A 127 -25.84 -10.38 23.64
C PRO A 127 -25.03 -11.62 23.26
N ILE A 128 -23.70 -11.51 23.39
CA ILE A 128 -22.76 -12.61 23.19
C ILE A 128 -22.87 -13.50 24.43
N PRO A 129 -23.26 -14.78 24.31
CA PRO A 129 -23.18 -15.72 25.41
C PRO A 129 -21.73 -15.77 25.90
N THR A 130 -21.50 -15.60 27.20
CA THR A 130 -20.17 -15.50 27.83
C THR A 130 -19.26 -16.71 27.56
N ASP A 131 -19.83 -17.82 27.11
CA ASP A 131 -19.13 -19.08 26.85
C ASP A 131 -18.60 -19.21 25.40
N GLU A 132 -18.91 -18.26 24.52
CA GLU A 132 -18.49 -18.24 23.10
C GLU A 132 -17.60 -17.04 22.76
N LEU A 133 -16.61 -16.73 23.62
CA LEU A 133 -15.47 -15.88 23.24
C LEU A 133 -14.54 -16.65 22.28
N SER A 134 -15.06 -17.09 21.14
CA SER A 134 -14.22 -17.43 19.99
C SER A 134 -13.90 -16.11 19.25
N PRO A 135 -12.66 -15.91 18.76
CA PRO A 135 -12.31 -14.73 17.96
C PRO A 135 -13.22 -14.52 16.72
N GLN A 136 -13.92 -15.58 16.31
CA GLN A 136 -14.86 -15.59 15.20
C GLN A 136 -16.24 -15.04 15.57
N ALA A 137 -16.64 -15.05 16.85
CA ALA A 137 -17.94 -14.55 17.30
C ALA A 137 -18.02 -13.01 17.42
N LEU A 138 -16.88 -12.32 17.58
CA LEU A 138 -16.81 -10.86 17.64
C LEU A 138 -16.57 -10.18 16.28
N SER A 139 -16.16 -10.94 15.27
CA SER A 139 -15.80 -10.40 13.97
C SER A 139 -16.93 -10.62 12.98
N ILE A 140 -17.79 -9.61 12.80
CA ILE A 140 -18.29 -9.40 11.44
C ILE A 140 -17.03 -9.13 10.63
N LEU A 141 -16.64 -10.06 9.75
CA LEU A 141 -15.54 -9.91 8.79
C LEU A 141 -15.78 -8.64 7.96
N ALA A 142 -15.39 -7.50 8.50
CA ALA A 142 -15.27 -6.24 7.81
C ALA A 142 -13.86 -6.24 7.23
N GLY A 143 -13.72 -6.81 6.03
CA GLY A 143 -12.49 -6.64 5.26
C GLY A 143 -12.34 -5.17 4.91
N GLY A 144 -11.34 -4.50 5.47
CA GLY A 144 -10.97 -3.16 5.04
C GLY A 144 -10.26 -3.25 3.69
N LEU A 145 -10.94 -2.89 2.61
CA LEU A 145 -10.32 -2.83 1.29
C LEU A 145 -9.83 -1.40 1.01
N ALA A 146 -8.51 -1.20 1.01
CA ALA A 146 -7.91 0.07 0.63
C ALA A 146 -7.58 0.07 -0.87
N ARG A 147 -8.30 0.88 -1.66
CA ARG A 147 -7.93 1.12 -3.05
C ARG A 147 -6.92 2.26 -3.15
N ALA A 148 -5.66 1.93 -3.41
CA ALA A 148 -4.64 2.93 -3.71
C ALA A 148 -4.70 3.35 -5.19
N GLN A 149 -4.98 4.62 -5.47
CA GLN A 149 -4.79 5.19 -6.81
C GLN A 149 -3.36 5.72 -6.94
N CYS A 150 -2.47 4.91 -7.52
CA CYS A 150 -1.09 5.31 -7.80
C CYS A 150 -1.00 6.00 -9.17
N LEU A 151 -1.04 7.33 -9.23
CA LEU A 151 -0.62 8.07 -10.41
C LEU A 151 0.91 8.13 -10.46
N ARG A 152 1.56 7.04 -10.87
CA ARG A 152 3.02 7.01 -11.08
C ARG A 152 3.34 7.41 -12.50
N ARG A 153 4.18 8.44 -12.64
CA ARG A 153 4.75 8.87 -13.92
C ARG A 153 6.23 8.51 -13.91
N SER A 154 6.69 7.66 -14.83
CA SER A 154 8.14 7.54 -15.07
C SER A 154 8.67 8.89 -15.59
N CYS A 155 9.98 9.08 -15.71
CA CYS A 155 10.56 10.32 -16.27
C CYS A 155 10.17 10.64 -17.74
N ALA A 156 9.19 9.95 -18.32
CA ALA A 156 8.58 10.18 -19.62
C ALA A 156 7.08 10.50 -19.53
N THR A 157 6.55 11.12 -20.58
CA THR A 157 5.12 11.37 -20.77
C THR A 157 4.33 10.11 -21.13
N ALA A 158 4.98 9.11 -21.73
CA ALA A 158 4.38 7.86 -22.14
C ALA A 158 4.93 6.69 -21.31
N ASN A 159 4.03 5.96 -20.66
CA ASN A 159 4.32 4.83 -19.78
C ASN A 159 3.60 3.57 -20.25
N THR A 160 4.08 2.43 -19.80
CA THR A 160 3.47 1.13 -20.02
C THR A 160 3.54 0.34 -18.71
N VAL A 161 2.47 -0.38 -18.39
CA VAL A 161 2.45 -1.31 -17.27
C VAL A 161 2.84 -2.70 -17.78
N VAL A 162 3.79 -3.32 -17.10
CA VAL A 162 4.26 -4.67 -17.39
C VAL A 162 4.05 -5.52 -16.14
N GLU A 163 3.28 -6.60 -16.27
CA GLU A 163 3.20 -7.64 -15.26
C GLU A 163 4.45 -8.52 -15.33
N ILE A 164 5.03 -8.78 -14.17
CA ILE A 164 6.26 -9.55 -14.01
C ILE A 164 5.93 -10.79 -13.18
N ASN A 165 6.27 -11.98 -13.68
CA ASN A 165 6.15 -13.25 -12.98
C ASN A 165 7.51 -13.95 -12.98
N VAL A 166 7.79 -14.72 -11.94
CA VAL A 166 8.97 -15.60 -11.84
C VAL A 166 8.52 -17.04 -12.11
N ALA A 167 9.24 -17.75 -12.96
CA ALA A 167 9.03 -19.18 -13.20
C ALA A 167 10.34 -19.91 -13.49
N GLN A 168 10.34 -21.22 -13.29
CA GLN A 168 11.47 -22.08 -13.65
C GLN A 168 11.57 -22.24 -15.16
N ASP A 169 12.80 -22.27 -15.67
CA ASP A 169 13.04 -22.54 -17.08
C ASP A 169 12.79 -24.03 -17.38
N PRO A 170 12.23 -24.38 -18.55
CA PRO A 170 12.02 -25.77 -18.93
C PRO A 170 13.32 -26.59 -18.90
N ALA A 171 13.21 -27.86 -18.51
CA ALA A 171 14.33 -28.79 -18.60
C ALA A 171 14.72 -29.02 -20.07
N GLY A 172 16.02 -29.02 -20.36
CA GLY A 172 16.52 -29.24 -21.72
C GLY A 172 18.03 -29.05 -21.84
N PRO A 173 18.60 -29.10 -23.05
CA PRO A 173 20.04 -28.93 -23.27
C PRO A 173 20.61 -27.59 -22.74
N GLN A 174 19.77 -26.55 -22.70
CA GLN A 174 20.13 -25.22 -22.17
C GLN A 174 19.92 -25.09 -20.65
N ASN A 175 19.20 -26.03 -20.01
CA ASN A 175 19.00 -26.10 -18.57
C ASN A 175 19.11 -27.57 -18.08
N PRO A 176 20.26 -28.23 -18.28
CA PRO A 176 20.40 -29.67 -18.03
C PRO A 176 20.29 -30.02 -16.54
N HIS A 177 20.60 -29.06 -15.66
CA HIS A 177 20.56 -29.23 -14.21
C HIS A 177 19.28 -28.71 -13.56
N ARG A 178 18.32 -28.20 -14.35
CA ARG A 178 17.00 -27.73 -13.87
C ARG A 178 17.10 -26.66 -12.78
N ASN A 179 18.13 -25.84 -12.82
CA ASN A 179 18.38 -24.75 -11.87
C ASN A 179 18.12 -23.37 -12.48
N GLY A 180 17.84 -23.29 -13.79
CA GLY A 180 17.40 -22.07 -14.45
C GLY A 180 16.01 -21.64 -14.01
N PHE A 181 15.86 -20.36 -13.71
CA PHE A 181 14.59 -19.68 -13.53
C PHE A 181 14.73 -18.25 -14.02
N GLY A 182 13.63 -17.69 -14.48
CA GLY A 182 13.62 -16.42 -15.19
C GLY A 182 12.41 -15.56 -14.85
N VAL A 183 12.47 -14.37 -15.42
CA VAL A 183 11.38 -13.41 -15.36
C VAL A 183 10.57 -13.49 -16.65
N HIS A 184 9.27 -13.72 -16.51
CA HIS A 184 8.29 -13.70 -17.59
C HIS A 184 7.48 -12.41 -17.52
N GLU A 185 7.53 -11.65 -18.60
CA GLU A 185 6.92 -10.32 -18.70
C GLU A 185 5.66 -10.37 -19.56
N THR A 186 4.59 -9.72 -19.11
CA THR A 186 3.36 -9.53 -19.90
C THR A 186 3.02 -8.05 -19.91
N LYS A 187 3.09 -7.44 -21.09
CA LYS A 187 2.71 -6.04 -21.29
C LYS A 187 1.18 -5.92 -21.26
N LEU A 188 0.67 -4.98 -20.48
CA LEU A 188 -0.77 -4.68 -20.43
C LEU A 188 -1.03 -3.49 -21.37
N GLU A 189 -1.64 -3.75 -22.52
CA GLU A 189 -1.83 -2.78 -23.60
C GLU A 189 -3.19 -2.10 -23.55
N ARG A 190 -4.19 -2.78 -22.96
CA ARG A 190 -5.58 -2.29 -22.86
C ARG A 190 -6.06 -2.32 -21.43
N GLU A 191 -7.00 -1.43 -21.10
CA GLU A 191 -7.56 -1.33 -19.74
C GLU A 191 -8.20 -2.63 -19.25
N LEU A 192 -8.83 -3.39 -20.16
CA LEU A 192 -9.42 -4.70 -19.85
C LEU A 192 -8.37 -5.74 -19.44
N GLU A 193 -7.13 -5.61 -19.91
CA GLU A 193 -6.01 -6.47 -19.52
C GLU A 193 -5.44 -6.06 -18.16
N GLY A 194 -5.74 -4.84 -17.69
CA GLY A 194 -5.30 -4.30 -16.40
C GLY A 194 -5.94 -4.94 -15.16
N ARG A 195 -6.95 -5.80 -15.35
CA ARG A 195 -7.70 -6.47 -14.28
C ARG A 195 -6.96 -7.74 -13.85
N ARG A 196 -5.96 -7.58 -12.99
CA ARG A 196 -5.04 -8.67 -12.59
C ARG A 196 -5.10 -8.92 -11.10
N CYS A 197 -5.26 -10.19 -10.71
CA CYS A 197 -5.07 -10.62 -9.32
C CYS A 197 -3.58 -10.73 -8.97
N CYS A 198 -3.28 -10.53 -7.70
CA CYS A 198 -1.97 -10.82 -7.13
C CYS A 198 -1.69 -12.34 -7.21
N SER A 199 -0.41 -12.74 -7.29
CA SER A 199 -0.03 -14.15 -7.33
C SER A 199 1.30 -14.34 -6.59
N THR A 200 1.22 -14.78 -5.34
CA THR A 200 2.40 -15.06 -4.53
C THR A 200 3.20 -16.25 -5.06
N ALA A 201 2.52 -17.25 -5.64
CA ALA A 201 3.14 -18.44 -6.21
C ALA A 201 4.17 -18.12 -7.31
N SER A 202 3.93 -17.05 -8.09
CA SER A 202 4.84 -16.57 -9.13
C SER A 202 5.57 -15.28 -8.76
N SER A 203 5.51 -14.86 -7.48
CA SER A 203 6.03 -13.56 -7.02
C SER A 203 5.61 -12.40 -7.92
N ARG A 204 4.33 -12.41 -8.34
CA ARG A 204 3.80 -11.46 -9.32
C ARG A 204 3.88 -10.05 -8.78
N HIS A 205 4.40 -9.16 -9.60
CA HIS A 205 4.43 -7.72 -9.36
C HIS A 205 4.26 -6.97 -10.67
N TRP A 206 4.06 -5.66 -10.59
CA TRP A 206 3.90 -4.81 -11.77
C TRP A 206 4.98 -3.76 -11.81
N GLU A 207 5.47 -3.48 -13.01
CA GLU A 207 6.41 -2.41 -13.26
C GLU A 207 5.79 -1.37 -14.18
N ILE A 208 5.96 -0.10 -13.83
CA ILE A 208 5.61 1.02 -14.69
C ILE A 208 6.89 1.48 -15.37
N ARG A 209 6.95 1.28 -16.69
CA ARG A 209 8.12 1.54 -17.53
C ARG A 209 7.88 2.73 -18.43
N SER A 210 8.93 3.51 -18.69
CA SER A 210 8.93 4.48 -19.79
C SER A 210 8.86 3.74 -21.13
N SER A 211 8.01 4.19 -22.05
CA SER A 211 7.98 3.65 -23.41
C SER A 211 9.00 4.32 -24.35
N THR A 212 9.66 5.39 -23.91
CA THR A 212 10.51 6.24 -24.76
C THR A 212 11.95 6.40 -24.26
N LYS A 213 12.23 6.02 -23.01
CA LYS A 213 13.57 6.15 -22.41
C LYS A 213 14.07 4.80 -21.92
N VAL A 214 15.32 4.49 -22.24
CA VAL A 214 16.06 3.32 -21.75
C VAL A 214 17.11 3.79 -20.75
N GLY A 215 17.31 3.04 -19.67
CA GLY A 215 18.35 3.34 -18.68
C GLY A 215 19.76 3.18 -19.25
N ALA A 216 20.73 3.90 -18.71
CA ALA A 216 22.12 3.85 -19.22
C ALA A 216 22.85 2.53 -18.88
N ALA A 217 22.49 1.87 -17.78
CA ALA A 217 23.15 0.66 -17.29
C ALA A 217 22.42 -0.66 -17.62
N HIS A 218 21.15 -0.57 -18.01
CA HIS A 218 20.34 -1.71 -18.40
C HIS A 218 19.68 -1.39 -19.73
N GLN A 219 19.63 -2.35 -20.67
CA GLN A 219 18.80 -2.26 -21.88
C GLN A 219 17.28 -2.27 -21.55
N ARG A 220 16.89 -1.81 -20.36
CA ARG A 220 15.53 -1.74 -19.84
C ARG A 220 15.20 -0.31 -19.45
N ALA A 221 13.95 0.07 -19.57
CA ALA A 221 13.44 1.40 -19.19
C ALA A 221 13.56 1.64 -17.67
N PRO A 222 13.59 2.91 -17.20
CA PRO A 222 13.51 3.24 -15.77
C PRO A 222 12.28 2.59 -15.10
N LEU A 223 12.46 2.08 -13.87
CA LEU A 223 11.56 1.11 -13.21
C LEU A 223 11.00 1.63 -11.89
N HIS A 224 9.73 1.33 -11.63
CA HIS A 224 9.14 1.41 -10.30
C HIS A 224 8.28 0.16 -10.06
N PRO A 225 8.78 -0.85 -9.33
CA PRO A 225 7.98 -2.02 -8.99
C PRO A 225 6.86 -1.64 -8.02
N ALA A 226 5.72 -2.30 -8.18
CA ALA A 226 4.60 -2.29 -7.25
C ALA A 226 4.34 -3.75 -6.85
N ALA A 227 4.52 -4.03 -5.56
CA ALA A 227 4.26 -5.33 -4.96
C ALA A 227 2.97 -5.26 -4.14
N CYS A 228 2.16 -6.30 -4.28
CA CYS A 228 0.92 -6.53 -3.52
C CYS A 228 1.21 -7.62 -2.49
N GLY A 229 0.84 -7.39 -1.22
CA GLY A 229 0.84 -8.45 -0.22
C GLY A 229 -0.19 -9.53 -0.58
N SER A 230 -0.13 -10.70 0.05
CA SER A 230 -1.23 -11.66 -0.04
C SER A 230 -2.43 -11.10 0.74
N GLU A 231 -3.32 -10.41 0.04
CA GLU A 231 -4.63 -10.02 0.58
C GLU A 231 -5.72 -10.88 -0.08
N GLU A 232 -6.76 -11.21 0.67
CA GLU A 232 -7.93 -11.91 0.15
C GLU A 232 -8.68 -10.98 -0.82
N ASP A 233 -8.87 -11.42 -2.06
CA ASP A 233 -9.79 -10.75 -3.00
C ASP A 233 -11.21 -10.72 -2.39
N LEU A 234 -12.05 -9.78 -2.83
CA LEU A 234 -13.44 -9.64 -2.39
C LEU A 234 -14.19 -10.98 -2.49
N PHE A 235 -14.20 -11.75 -1.40
CA PHE A 235 -14.81 -13.06 -1.20
C PHE A 235 -14.66 -14.02 -2.40
N GLU A 236 -13.80 -15.04 -2.29
CA GLU A 236 -13.74 -16.16 -3.24
C GLU A 236 -15.11 -16.85 -3.40
N GLY A 237 -15.88 -16.39 -4.38
CA GLY A 237 -17.17 -16.92 -4.78
C GLY A 237 -17.22 -16.98 -6.30
N THR A 238 -16.75 -18.10 -6.86
CA THR A 238 -16.81 -18.50 -8.27
C THR A 238 -16.09 -17.57 -9.26
N GLY A 239 -14.99 -18.08 -9.81
CA GLY A 239 -14.10 -17.38 -10.74
C GLY A 239 -14.81 -16.60 -11.83
N GLN A 240 -14.73 -15.29 -11.74
CA GLN A 240 -14.64 -14.32 -12.84
C GLN A 240 -14.43 -12.94 -12.20
N CYS A 241 -13.26 -12.33 -12.40
CA CYS A 241 -13.10 -10.90 -12.13
C CYS A 241 -14.11 -10.13 -13.01
N PRO A 242 -14.83 -9.12 -12.47
CA PRO A 242 -15.72 -8.28 -13.27
C PRO A 242 -15.01 -7.48 -14.35
#